data_AF-A0AAU8Y315-F1
#
_entry.id   AF-A0AAU8Y315-F1
#
_cell.length_a   1.000
_cell.length_b   1.000
_cell.length_c   1.000
_cell.angle_alpha   90.00
_cell.angle_beta   90.00
_cell.angle_gamma   90.00
#
_symmetry.space_group_name_H-M   'P 1'
#
loop_
_entity.id
_entity.type
_entity.pdbx_description
1 polymer ?
#
loop_
_entity_poly.entity_id
_entity_poly.type
_entity_poly.pdbx_seq_one_letter_code
_entity_poly.pdbx_strand_id
1 'polypeptide(L)'
;MAVLHNPKILTIGFLTVILFIVLFRVLTPAAPVHMNCQADTITKKRLASGDNLELKVTGSLFIYDEHHAMIVQRGDITVREKTYSLDRKINFDIRRLAHGFYMTTHREISKTPDDNAPDELIKEIPMLSLGIKNGVFSMRKVRQDAYIVHGVLFPVTLCR
;
A
#
# COMPACT_ATOMS: atom_id res chain seq x y z
N MET A 1 -18.54 6.38 59.44
CA MET A 1 -17.74 6.70 58.24
C MET A 1 -16.29 6.37 58.52
N ALA A 2 -15.82 5.19 58.11
CA ALA A 2 -14.41 4.83 58.21
C ALA A 2 -14.13 3.72 57.20
N VAL A 3 -14.00 4.08 55.91
CA VAL A 3 -13.49 3.14 54.91
C VAL A 3 -11.98 3.19 54.99
N LEU A 4 -11.46 2.10 55.56
CA LEU A 4 -10.07 1.76 55.81
C LEU A 4 -9.17 2.11 54.62
N HIS A 5 -8.31 3.12 54.79
CA HIS A 5 -7.10 3.32 53.99
C HIS A 5 -6.12 2.18 54.30
N ASN A 6 -6.32 1.01 53.67
CA ASN A 6 -5.39 -0.10 53.81
C ASN A 6 -4.45 -0.09 52.58
N PRO A 7 -3.18 0.30 52.72
CA PRO A 7 -2.27 0.56 51.59
C PRO A 7 -2.06 -0.68 50.70
N LYS A 8 -2.24 -1.88 51.26
CA LYS A 8 -2.15 -3.16 50.52
C LYS A 8 -3.31 -3.38 49.54
N ILE A 9 -4.50 -2.88 49.83
CA ILE A 9 -5.65 -2.98 48.92
C ILE A 9 -5.47 -2.03 47.73
N LEU A 10 -4.88 -0.86 48.00
CA LEU A 10 -4.57 0.13 46.96
C LEU A 10 -3.50 -0.38 45.99
N THR A 11 -2.45 -1.05 46.49
CA THR A 11 -1.39 -1.61 45.65
C THR A 11 -1.86 -2.79 44.81
N ILE A 12 -2.69 -3.68 45.37
CA ILE A 12 -3.28 -4.81 44.62
C ILE A 12 -4.24 -4.30 43.54
N GLY A 13 -5.05 -3.28 43.85
CA GLY A 13 -5.92 -2.62 42.87
C GLY A 13 -5.12 -1.98 41.73
N PHE A 14 -4.01 -1.32 42.05
CA PHE A 14 -3.16 -0.69 41.03
C PHE A 14 -2.46 -1.73 40.13
N LEU A 15 -1.95 -2.82 40.71
CA LEU A 15 -1.32 -3.93 39.96
C LEU A 15 -2.31 -4.62 39.02
N THR A 16 -3.55 -4.87 39.47
CA THR A 16 -4.59 -5.49 38.64
C THR A 16 -5.00 -4.58 37.47
N VAL A 17 -5.08 -3.27 37.68
CA VAL A 17 -5.34 -2.30 36.61
C VAL A 17 -4.18 -2.25 35.60
N ILE A 18 -2.93 -2.22 36.05
CA ILE A 18 -1.76 -2.27 35.16
C ILE A 18 -1.75 -3.56 34.35
N LEU A 19 -1.97 -4.70 35.00
CA LEU A 19 -2.00 -6.01 34.34
C LEU A 19 -3.10 -6.05 33.28
N PHE A 20 -4.28 -5.50 33.58
CA PHE A 20 -5.39 -5.40 32.64
C PHE A 20 -5.06 -4.50 31.45
N ILE A 21 -4.41 -3.35 31.66
CA ILE A 21 -3.96 -2.46 30.58
C ILE A 21 -2.94 -3.17 29.68
N VAL A 22 -1.99 -3.90 30.27
CA VAL A 22 -0.97 -4.66 29.52
C VAL A 22 -1.63 -5.78 28.71
N LEU A 23 -2.50 -6.59 29.33
CA LEU A 23 -3.23 -7.65 28.64
C LEU A 23 -4.10 -7.08 27.51
N PHE A 24 -4.82 -5.99 27.76
CA PHE A 24 -5.64 -5.35 26.74
C PHE A 24 -4.80 -4.88 25.56
N ARG A 25 -3.65 -4.23 25.80
CA ARG A 25 -2.74 -3.79 24.73
C ARG A 25 -2.11 -4.92 23.93
N VAL A 26 -1.82 -6.05 24.57
CA VAL A 26 -1.25 -7.24 23.91
C VAL A 26 -2.32 -8.00 23.12
N LEU A 27 -3.55 -8.05 23.63
CA LEU A 27 -4.66 -8.79 23.03
C LEU A 27 -5.44 -7.98 21.99
N THR A 28 -5.38 -6.64 21.99
CA THR A 28 -5.95 -5.83 20.92
C THR A 28 -4.95 -5.74 19.76
N PRO A 29 -5.19 -6.43 18.63
CA PRO A 29 -4.40 -6.20 17.43
C PRO A 29 -4.48 -4.72 17.03
N ALA A 30 -3.39 -4.21 16.42
CA ALA A 30 -3.41 -2.88 15.85
C ALA A 30 -4.58 -2.77 14.86
N ALA A 31 -5.31 -1.65 14.90
CA ALA A 31 -6.45 -1.45 14.01
C ALA A 31 -5.99 -1.63 12.55
N PRO A 32 -6.76 -2.35 11.71
CA PRO A 32 -6.40 -2.57 10.32
C PRO A 32 -6.21 -1.21 9.63
N VAL A 33 -5.08 -1.06 8.95
CA VAL A 33 -4.78 0.14 8.18
C VAL A 33 -5.54 0.03 6.86
N HIS A 34 -6.81 0.40 6.87
CA HIS A 34 -7.56 0.64 5.65
C HIS A 34 -7.09 1.98 5.06
N MET A 35 -6.28 1.91 4.01
CA MET A 35 -5.74 3.08 3.34
C MET A 35 -6.10 3.02 1.86
N ASN A 36 -6.67 4.10 1.34
CA ASN A 36 -6.97 4.24 -0.07
C ASN A 36 -6.19 5.43 -0.64
N CYS A 37 -5.29 5.14 -1.57
CA CYS A 37 -4.56 6.15 -2.32
C CYS A 37 -5.07 6.15 -3.75
N GLN A 38 -5.22 7.33 -4.34
CA GLN A 38 -5.40 7.47 -5.78
C GLN A 38 -4.43 8.52 -6.31
N ALA A 39 -3.82 8.24 -7.44
CA ALA A 39 -3.08 9.25 -8.19
C ALA A 39 -3.23 9.03 -9.69
N ASP A 40 -3.29 10.15 -10.40
CA ASP A 40 -3.36 10.22 -11.84
C ASP A 40 -1.98 10.64 -12.36
N THR A 41 -1.47 9.91 -13.36
CA THR A 41 -0.17 10.18 -13.95
C THR A 41 -0.27 10.30 -15.45
N ILE A 42 0.41 11.30 -16.00
CA ILE A 42 0.68 11.42 -17.43
C ILE A 42 2.20 11.41 -17.60
N THR A 43 2.73 10.35 -18.19
CA THR A 43 4.17 10.17 -18.36
C THR A 43 4.52 9.94 -19.81
N LYS A 44 5.59 10.59 -20.28
CA LYS A 44 6.18 10.31 -21.59
C LYS A 44 7.52 9.61 -21.39
N LYS A 45 7.76 8.53 -22.13
CA LYS A 45 8.99 7.73 -22.04
C LYS A 45 9.48 7.35 -23.44
N ARG A 46 10.80 7.33 -23.63
CA ARG A 46 11.44 6.68 -24.77
C ARG A 46 11.67 5.20 -24.44
N LEU A 47 11.12 4.30 -25.26
CA LEU A 47 11.32 2.86 -25.12
C LEU A 47 12.73 2.45 -25.58
N ALA A 48 13.16 1.24 -25.22
CA ALA A 48 14.46 0.71 -25.65
C ALA A 48 14.54 0.56 -27.18
N SER A 49 13.38 0.32 -27.83
CA SER A 49 13.24 0.32 -29.29
C SER A 49 13.49 1.67 -29.95
N GLY A 50 13.54 2.75 -29.18
CA GLY A 50 13.56 4.12 -29.70
C GLY A 50 12.17 4.64 -30.05
N ASP A 51 11.08 4.03 -29.61
CA ASP A 51 9.74 4.61 -29.78
C ASP A 51 9.38 5.58 -28.66
N ASN A 52 8.51 6.54 -28.95
CA ASN A 52 7.88 7.36 -27.92
C ASN A 52 6.63 6.66 -27.40
N LEU A 53 6.55 6.57 -26.08
CA LEU A 53 5.42 6.08 -25.33
C LEU A 53 4.81 7.23 -24.53
N GLU A 54 3.49 7.37 -24.62
CA GLU A 54 2.69 8.20 -23.72
C GLU A 54 1.82 7.30 -22.86
N LEU A 55 1.84 7.54 -21.56
CA LEU A 55 1.10 6.81 -20.55
C LEU A 55 0.15 7.77 -19.87
N LYS A 56 -1.14 7.45 -19.82
CA LYS A 56 -2.16 8.15 -19.04
C LYS A 56 -2.84 7.14 -18.14
N VAL A 57 -2.49 7.10 -16.86
CA VAL A 57 -2.96 6.06 -15.96
C VAL A 57 -3.38 6.65 -14.62
N THR A 58 -4.54 6.23 -14.16
CA THR A 58 -4.98 6.32 -12.78
C THR A 58 -4.59 5.03 -12.07
N GLY A 59 -3.83 5.15 -10.99
CA GLY A 59 -3.54 4.03 -10.10
C GLY A 59 -4.17 4.26 -8.74
N SER A 60 -4.70 3.19 -8.16
CA SER A 60 -5.23 3.19 -6.80
C SER A 60 -4.57 2.12 -5.97
N LEU A 61 -4.12 2.46 -4.77
CA LEU A 61 -3.52 1.54 -3.80
C LEU A 61 -4.49 1.36 -2.63
N PHE A 62 -4.81 0.10 -2.34
CA PHE A 62 -5.62 -0.32 -1.22
C PHE A 62 -4.76 -1.19 -0.31
N ILE A 63 -4.61 -0.79 0.95
CA ILE A 63 -4.06 -1.67 1.99
C ILE A 63 -5.24 -2.12 2.85
N TYR A 64 -5.44 -3.43 2.96
CA TYR A 64 -6.56 -4.00 3.71
C TYR A 64 -6.19 -4.27 5.16
N ASP A 65 -5.00 -4.80 5.36
CA ASP A 65 -4.44 -5.13 6.67
C ASP A 65 -2.90 -5.06 6.64
N GLU A 66 -2.22 -5.56 7.67
CA GLU A 66 -0.76 -5.52 7.77
C GLU A 66 -0.03 -6.41 6.73
N HIS A 67 -0.75 -7.29 6.03
CA HIS A 67 -0.23 -8.32 5.15
C HIS A 67 -0.77 -8.24 3.72
N HIS A 68 -1.96 -7.70 3.48
CA HIS A 68 -2.59 -7.76 2.17
C HIS A 68 -2.85 -6.37 1.58
N ALA A 69 -2.52 -6.22 0.30
CA ALA A 69 -2.82 -5.03 -0.47
C ALA A 69 -3.19 -5.33 -1.92
N MET A 70 -3.82 -4.34 -2.54
CA MET A 70 -4.23 -4.38 -3.93
C MET A 70 -3.90 -3.06 -4.60
N ILE A 71 -3.51 -3.17 -5.86
CA ILE A 71 -3.37 -2.05 -6.77
C ILE A 71 -4.37 -2.21 -7.91
N VAL A 72 -5.05 -1.13 -8.25
CA VAL A 72 -5.88 -1.03 -9.45
C VAL A 72 -5.21 -0.04 -10.39
N GLN A 73 -4.96 -0.43 -11.64
CA GLN A 73 -4.38 0.43 -12.66
C GLN A 73 -5.35 0.53 -13.82
N ARG A 74 -5.72 1.75 -14.20
CA ARG A 74 -6.63 2.04 -15.30
C ARG A 74 -6.13 3.17 -16.17
N GLY A 75 -6.25 3.02 -17.48
CA GLY A 75 -5.96 4.11 -18.42
C GLY A 75 -5.42 3.59 -19.75
N ASP A 76 -4.59 4.40 -20.39
CA ASP A 76 -4.16 4.20 -21.77
C ASP A 76 -2.65 4.25 -21.92
N ILE A 77 -2.14 3.38 -22.79
CA ILE A 77 -0.76 3.34 -23.24
C ILE A 77 -0.74 3.60 -24.75
N THR A 78 -0.16 4.73 -25.17
CA THR A 78 -0.04 5.09 -26.58
C THR A 78 1.40 4.91 -27.05
N VAL A 79 1.61 4.11 -28.10
CA VAL A 79 2.92 3.90 -28.73
C VAL A 79 2.73 3.74 -30.24
N ARG A 80 3.54 4.45 -31.05
CA ARG A 80 3.43 4.46 -32.53
C ARG A 80 1.99 4.71 -33.02
N GLU A 81 1.32 5.72 -32.45
CA GLU A 81 -0.09 6.08 -32.75
C GLU A 81 -1.14 5.01 -32.40
N LYS A 82 -0.72 3.85 -31.88
CA LYS A 82 -1.62 2.81 -31.39
C LYS A 82 -1.84 2.98 -29.89
N THR A 83 -3.11 2.94 -29.49
CA THR A 83 -3.52 3.04 -28.09
C THR A 83 -3.95 1.67 -27.57
N TYR A 84 -3.44 1.32 -26.40
CA TYR A 84 -3.80 0.12 -25.65
C TYR A 84 -4.47 0.52 -24.35
N SER A 85 -5.57 -0.15 -24.01
CA SER A 85 -6.24 0.02 -22.74
C SER A 85 -5.58 -0.85 -21.67
N LEU A 86 -5.40 -0.25 -20.50
CA LEU A 86 -4.90 -0.85 -19.28
C LEU A 86 -6.06 -0.87 -18.29
N ASP A 87 -6.47 -2.05 -17.83
CA ASP A 87 -7.41 -2.18 -16.71
C ASP A 87 -7.16 -3.51 -16.00
N ARG A 88 -6.33 -3.44 -14.95
CA ARG A 88 -5.89 -4.59 -14.19
C ARG A 88 -5.86 -4.33 -12.70
N LYS A 89 -6.05 -5.42 -11.97
CA LYS A 89 -5.90 -5.50 -10.52
C LYS A 89 -4.66 -6.32 -10.20
N ILE A 90 -3.91 -5.88 -9.22
CA ILE A 90 -2.71 -6.55 -8.76
C ILE A 90 -2.84 -6.75 -7.26
N ASN A 91 -3.11 -7.98 -6.84
CA ASN A 91 -3.08 -8.36 -5.44
C ASN A 91 -1.66 -8.75 -5.07
N PHE A 92 -1.22 -8.32 -3.89
CA PHE A 92 0.08 -8.68 -3.35
C PHE A 92 0.08 -8.68 -1.83
N ASP A 93 0.98 -9.50 -1.30
CA ASP A 93 1.28 -9.50 0.12
C ASP A 93 2.28 -8.38 0.44
N ILE A 94 2.23 -7.89 1.66
CA ILE A 94 3.16 -6.91 2.22
C ILE A 94 3.84 -7.54 3.43
N ARG A 95 5.16 -7.43 3.47
CA ARG A 95 5.96 -7.75 4.66
C ARG A 95 6.62 -6.50 5.18
N ARG A 96 6.36 -6.15 6.44
CA ARG A 96 7.06 -5.07 7.12
C ARG A 96 8.54 -5.41 7.29
N LEU A 97 9.39 -4.47 6.89
CA LEU A 97 10.83 -4.50 7.16
C LEU A 97 11.10 -3.69 8.44
N ALA A 98 11.95 -2.67 8.38
CA ALA A 98 12.25 -1.75 9.48
C ALA A 98 11.93 -0.30 9.08
N HIS A 99 11.80 0.60 10.06
CA HIS A 99 11.70 2.06 9.85
C HIS A 99 10.63 2.54 8.85
N GLY A 100 9.50 1.85 8.76
CA GLY A 100 8.41 2.24 7.85
C GLY A 100 8.60 1.80 6.40
N PHE A 101 9.55 0.88 6.16
CA PHE A 101 9.71 0.20 4.89
C PHE A 101 8.98 -1.14 4.87
N TYR A 102 8.52 -1.50 3.69
CA TYR A 102 7.70 -2.66 3.41
C TYR A 102 8.17 -3.31 2.10
N MET A 103 8.06 -4.63 2.02
CA MET A 103 8.40 -5.42 0.84
C MET A 103 7.14 -6.07 0.29
N THR A 104 6.95 -6.02 -1.03
CA THR A 104 5.86 -6.71 -1.69
C THR A 104 6.23 -8.17 -1.97
N THR A 105 5.41 -9.13 -1.55
CA THR A 105 5.56 -10.56 -1.83
C THR A 105 4.31 -11.09 -2.53
N HIS A 106 4.35 -12.33 -3.04
CA HIS A 106 3.25 -13.04 -3.72
C HIS A 106 2.31 -12.16 -4.56
N ARG A 107 2.65 -11.97 -5.84
CA ARG A 107 1.89 -11.12 -6.75
C ARG A 107 0.94 -11.94 -7.62
N GLU A 108 -0.32 -11.54 -7.65
CA GLU A 108 -1.33 -12.04 -8.58
C GLU A 108 -1.89 -10.88 -9.41
N ILE A 109 -1.91 -11.05 -10.74
CA ILE A 109 -2.44 -10.04 -11.67
C ILE A 109 -3.73 -10.57 -12.28
N SER A 110 -4.81 -9.81 -12.16
CA SER A 110 -6.08 -10.06 -12.81
C SER A 110 -6.35 -8.95 -13.83
N LYS A 111 -6.44 -9.31 -15.10
CA LYS A 111 -6.79 -8.40 -16.20
C LYS A 111 -8.30 -8.44 -16.43
N THR A 112 -8.89 -7.28 -16.69
CA THR A 112 -10.25 -7.23 -17.21
C THR A 112 -10.27 -7.62 -18.70
N PRO A 113 -11.45 -7.96 -19.26
CA PRO A 113 -11.58 -8.20 -20.71
C PRO A 113 -11.15 -7.01 -21.58
N ASP A 114 -11.19 -5.79 -21.04
CA ASP A 114 -10.87 -4.56 -21.76
C ASP A 114 -9.36 -4.26 -21.75
N ASP A 115 -8.57 -4.87 -20.85
CA ASP A 115 -7.11 -4.73 -20.83
C ASP A 115 -6.48 -5.48 -22.01
N ASN A 116 -6.02 -4.72 -22.99
CA ASN A 116 -5.35 -5.23 -24.18
C ASN A 116 -3.88 -4.80 -24.25
N ALA A 117 -3.32 -4.25 -23.17
CA ALA A 117 -1.94 -3.81 -23.09
C ALA A 117 -0.97 -5.01 -23.09
N PRO A 118 -0.03 -5.10 -24.06
CA PRO A 118 0.91 -6.21 -24.16
C PRO A 118 1.80 -6.35 -22.92
N ASP A 119 2.03 -7.58 -22.45
CA ASP A 119 2.83 -7.79 -21.23
C ASP A 119 4.29 -7.39 -21.40
N GLU A 120 4.84 -7.53 -22.61
CA GLU A 120 6.18 -7.06 -22.97
C GLU A 120 6.29 -5.54 -22.79
N LEU A 121 5.26 -4.80 -23.24
CA LEU A 121 5.20 -3.35 -23.12
C LEU A 121 5.14 -2.92 -21.65
N ILE A 122 4.38 -3.64 -20.83
CA ILE A 122 4.22 -3.35 -19.40
C ILE A 122 5.54 -3.57 -18.66
N LYS A 123 6.31 -4.61 -18.99
CA LYS A 123 7.61 -4.88 -18.36
C LYS A 123 8.59 -3.72 -18.56
N GLU A 124 8.51 -3.03 -19.68
CA GLU A 124 9.32 -1.84 -19.96
C GLU A 124 8.90 -0.60 -19.16
N ILE A 125 7.77 -0.61 -18.45
CA ILE A 125 7.24 0.54 -17.71
C ILE A 125 7.34 0.26 -16.20
N PRO A 126 8.38 0.73 -15.50
CA PRO A 126 8.65 0.37 -14.09
C PRO A 126 7.47 0.62 -13.14
N MET A 127 6.74 1.73 -13.36
CA MET A 127 5.59 2.09 -12.54
C MET A 127 4.39 1.13 -12.71
N LEU A 128 4.29 0.44 -13.86
CA LEU A 128 3.24 -0.55 -14.10
C LEU A 128 3.71 -1.97 -13.78
N SER A 129 4.99 -2.25 -14.00
CA SER A 129 5.59 -3.55 -13.69
C SER A 129 5.81 -3.76 -12.19
N LEU A 130 5.67 -2.70 -11.37
CA LEU A 130 5.82 -2.65 -9.91
C LEU A 130 7.22 -3.04 -9.42
N GLY A 131 8.23 -2.92 -10.28
CA GLY A 131 9.62 -3.13 -9.86
C GLY A 131 9.85 -4.49 -9.18
N ILE A 132 9.57 -5.58 -9.90
CA ILE A 132 10.05 -6.95 -9.61
C ILE A 132 9.45 -7.55 -8.31
N LYS A 133 9.15 -8.86 -8.35
CA LYS A 133 8.86 -9.66 -7.15
C LYS A 133 9.87 -9.29 -6.05
N ASN A 134 9.40 -8.86 -4.88
CA ASN A 134 10.20 -8.29 -3.77
C ASN A 134 10.53 -6.78 -3.87
N GLY A 135 9.72 -5.99 -4.58
CA GLY A 135 9.82 -4.52 -4.56
C GLY A 135 9.70 -3.93 -3.14
N VAL A 136 10.42 -2.85 -2.87
CA VAL A 136 10.42 -2.18 -1.56
C VAL A 136 9.78 -0.80 -1.69
N PHE A 137 8.93 -0.48 -0.73
CA PHE A 137 8.31 0.84 -0.61
C PHE A 137 8.34 1.34 0.82
N SER A 138 8.20 2.65 0.99
CA SER A 138 8.02 3.25 2.31
C SER A 138 6.60 3.78 2.47
N MET A 139 6.09 3.64 3.68
CA MET A 139 4.81 4.20 4.09
C MET A 139 5.00 4.86 5.45
N ARG A 140 4.71 6.16 5.50
CA ARG A 140 4.84 6.97 6.72
C ARG A 140 3.53 7.68 7.00
N LYS A 141 3.04 7.50 8.23
CA LYS A 141 1.90 8.28 8.75
C LYS A 141 2.34 9.73 8.96
N VAL A 142 1.60 10.66 8.36
CA VAL A 142 1.86 12.11 8.49
C VAL A 142 0.76 12.83 9.27
N ARG A 143 -0.47 12.29 9.28
CA ARG A 143 -1.58 12.73 10.14
C ARG A 143 -2.39 11.53 10.62
N GLN A 144 -3.37 11.77 11.48
CA GLN A 144 -4.20 10.72 12.07
C GLN A 144 -4.88 9.82 11.02
N ASP A 145 -5.20 10.40 9.87
CA ASP A 145 -5.91 9.85 8.71
C ASP A 145 -5.13 10.10 7.41
N ALA A 146 -3.80 10.28 7.47
CA ALA A 146 -3.04 10.52 6.25
C ALA A 146 -1.67 9.86 6.25
N TYR A 147 -1.34 9.26 5.11
CA TYR A 147 -0.09 8.53 4.88
C TYR A 147 0.59 9.05 3.63
N ILE A 148 1.91 9.11 3.67
CA ILE A 148 2.75 9.26 2.48
C ILE A 148 3.28 7.89 2.10
N VAL A 149 3.03 7.48 0.87
CA VAL A 149 3.57 6.25 0.28
C VAL A 149 4.54 6.61 -0.83
N HIS A 150 5.70 5.95 -0.86
CA HIS A 150 6.75 6.15 -1.86
C HIS A 150 7.23 4.81 -2.40
N GLY A 151 7.20 4.63 -3.73
CA GLY A 151 7.85 3.52 -4.44
C GLY A 151 6.94 2.41 -4.98
N VAL A 152 5.65 2.36 -4.60
CA VAL A 152 4.74 1.27 -5.04
C VAL A 152 4.18 1.50 -6.45
N LEU A 153 3.99 2.74 -6.89
CA LEU A 153 3.28 3.08 -8.14
C LEU A 153 3.62 4.50 -8.59
N PHE A 154 3.67 5.38 -7.59
CA PHE A 154 3.88 6.80 -7.74
C PHE A 154 5.16 7.19 -7.02
N PRO A 155 5.84 8.25 -7.48
CA PRO A 155 6.97 8.81 -6.75
C PRO A 155 6.56 9.13 -5.31
N VAL A 156 5.42 9.80 -5.11
CA VAL A 156 4.86 10.14 -3.80
C VAL A 156 3.33 10.24 -3.92
N THR A 157 2.59 9.58 -3.02
CA THR A 157 1.12 9.76 -2.94
C THR A 157 0.69 10.01 -1.51
N LEU A 158 -0.24 10.96 -1.33
CA LEU A 158 -0.95 11.18 -0.08
C LEU A 158 -2.21 10.32 -0.08
N CYS A 159 -2.32 9.45 0.91
CA CYS A 159 -3.46 8.56 1.09
C CYS A 159 -4.26 8.98 2.31
N ARG A 160 -5.57 8.76 2.28
CA ARG A 160 -6.46 8.95 3.43
C ARG A 160 -7.06 7.63 3.88
#